data_AF-A0A5B7JAW3-F1
#
_entry.id   AF-A0A5B7JAW3-F1
#
_cell.length_a   1.000
_cell.length_b   1.000
_cell.length_c   1.000
_cell.angle_alpha   90.00
_cell.angle_beta   90.00
_cell.angle_gamma   90.00
#
_symmetry.space_group_name_H-M   'P 1'
#
loop_
_entity.id
_entity.type
_entity.pdbx_description
1 polymer ?
#
loop_
_entity_poly.entity_id
_entity_poly.type
_entity_poly.pdbx_seq_one_letter_code
_entity_poly.pdbx_strand_id
1 'polypeptide(L)' 'MGELTTSSIPQWTYSHVRNCRAQTSLTRLCIGHTYLTQRYLLTRDPQPYCEECLLPLTVRHVLVECPSLFGLRHHYL' A
#
# COMPACT_ATOMS: atom_id res chain seq x y z
N MET A 1 -25.30 13.74 -7.23
CA MET A 1 -25.06 13.34 -5.84
C MET A 1 -24.07 12.20 -5.89
N GLY A 2 -22.78 12.53 -5.79
CA GLY A 2 -21.67 11.59 -5.99
C GLY A 2 -20.48 12.22 -5.30
N GLU A 3 -20.43 12.00 -3.99
CA GLU A 3 -19.38 12.55 -3.15
C GLU A 3 -18.07 11.86 -3.52
N LEU A 4 -17.21 12.60 -4.21
CA LEU A 4 -15.83 12.21 -4.40
C LEU A 4 -15.21 12.12 -3.01
N THR A 5 -15.04 10.91 -2.51
CA THR A 5 -14.30 10.65 -1.28
C THR A 5 -12.86 11.09 -1.52
N THR A 6 -12.56 12.34 -1.19
CA THR A 6 -11.22 12.86 -1.08
C THR A 6 -10.52 12.01 -0.02
N SER A 7 -9.81 10.97 -0.46
CA SER A 7 -9.01 10.13 0.41
C SER A 7 -8.00 11.04 1.09
N SER A 8 -8.21 11.28 2.38
CA SER A 8 -7.34 12.09 3.21
C SER A 8 -5.93 11.54 3.12
N ILE A 9 -5.03 12.26 2.43
CA ILE A 9 -3.61 11.91 2.36
C ILE A 9 -3.08 12.02 3.79
N PRO A 10 -2.56 10.93 4.39
CA PRO A 10 -2.02 10.99 5.73
C PRO A 10 -0.85 11.97 5.76
N GLN A 11 -0.91 12.92 6.70
CA GLN A 11 0.15 13.90 6.93
C GLN A 11 1.42 13.16 7.35
N TRP A 12 2.33 12.94 6.41
CA TRP A 12 3.58 12.24 6.66
C TRP A 12 4.47 13.13 7.51
N THR A 13 4.71 12.75 8.76
CA THR A 13 5.75 13.37 9.59
C THR A 13 7.08 13.08 8.92
N TYR A 14 7.66 14.10 8.29
CA TYR A 14 8.96 14.07 7.63
C TYR A 14 10.01 13.57 8.62
N SER A 15 10.28 12.27 8.63
CA SER A 15 11.43 11.73 9.33
C SER A 15 12.64 12.10 8.48
N HIS A 16 13.64 12.71 9.10
CA HIS A 16 14.92 13.11 8.49
C HIS A 16 15.74 11.88 8.06
N VAL A 17 15.14 10.98 7.28
CA VAL A 17 15.79 9.82 6.67
C VAL A 17 16.78 10.38 5.68
N ARG A 18 18.08 10.39 6.03
CA ARG A 18 19.18 10.91 5.20
C ARG A 18 19.31 10.24 3.81
N ASN A 19 18.49 9.24 3.53
CA ASN A 19 18.51 8.47 2.28
C ASN A 19 17.30 8.83 1.40
N CYS A 20 17.51 9.65 0.37
CA CYS A 20 16.47 10.06 -0.59
C CYS A 20 15.80 8.87 -1.29
N ARG A 21 16.53 7.75 -1.47
CA ARG A 21 15.99 6.53 -2.07
C ARG A 21 14.94 5.91 -1.15
N ALA A 22 15.21 5.83 0.15
CA ALA A 22 14.25 5.31 1.12
C ALA A 22 12.99 6.19 1.19
N GLN A 23 13.14 7.52 1.19
CA GLN A 23 11.99 8.44 1.13
C GLN A 23 11.14 8.21 -0.12
N THR A 24 11.78 8.13 -1.30
CA THR A 24 11.07 7.87 -2.56
C THR A 24 10.29 6.55 -2.50
N SER A 25 10.91 5.49 -1.95
CA SER A 25 10.24 4.20 -1.78
C SER A 25 9.04 4.31 -0.84
N LEU A 26 9.19 4.97 0.31
CA LEU A 26 8.10 5.18 1.27
C LEU A 26 6.94 5.96 0.64
N THR A 27 7.23 7.06 -0.06
CA THR A 27 6.19 7.85 -0.74
C THR A 27 5.44 7.03 -1.79
N ARG A 28 6.15 6.22 -2.61
CA ARG A 28 5.50 5.33 -3.58
C ARG A 28 4.63 4.29 -2.88
N LEU A 29 5.09 3.70 -1.78
CA LEU A 29 4.32 2.74 -0.99
C LEU A 29 3.07 3.39 -0.38
N CYS A 30 3.18 4.59 0.20
CA CYS A 30 2.07 5.31 0.81
C CYS A 30 0.95 5.63 -0.18
N ILE A 31 1.29 6.02 -1.42
CA ILE A 31 0.29 6.30 -2.46
C ILE A 31 -0.29 5.00 -3.05
N GLY A 32 0.30 3.85 -2.76
CA GLY A 32 -0.13 2.58 -3.36
C GLY A 32 0.43 2.37 -4.76
N HIS A 33 1.55 3.00 -5.12
CA HIS A 33 2.25 2.78 -6.39
C HIS A 33 3.12 1.52 -6.34
N THR A 34 2.49 0.36 -6.14
CA THR A 34 3.12 -0.95 -6.30
C THR A 34 2.49 -1.70 -7.46
N TYR A 35 3.17 -2.71 -7.99
CA TYR A 35 2.64 -3.52 -9.07
C TYR A 35 1.26 -4.10 -8.73
N LEU A 36 1.12 -4.69 -7.53
CA LEU A 36 -0.09 -5.37 -7.11
C LEU A 36 -1.28 -4.41 -6.95
N THR A 37 -1.04 -3.19 -6.48
CA THR A 37 -2.09 -2.20 -6.18
C THR A 37 -2.34 -1.20 -7.31
N GLN A 38 -1.43 -1.06 -8.27
CA GLN A 38 -1.57 -0.11 -9.39
C GLN A 38 -1.93 -0.80 -10.71
N ARG A 39 -1.51 -2.05 -10.93
CA ARG A 39 -1.70 -2.74 -12.22
C ARG A 39 -3.17 -2.77 -12.64
N TYR A 40 -4.07 -3.15 -11.73
CA TYR A 40 -5.49 -3.29 -12.04
C TYR A 40 -6.14 -1.96 -12.46
N LEU A 41 -5.64 -0.83 -11.94
CA LEU A 41 -6.10 0.51 -12.35
C LEU A 41 -5.67 0.84 -13.79
N LEU A 42 -4.46 0.42 -14.18
CA LEU A 42 -3.92 0.66 -15.52
C LEU A 42 -4.58 -0.23 -16.58
N THR A 43 -4.85 -1.48 -16.25
CA THR A 43 -5.48 -2.45 -17.16
C THR A 43 -7.01 -2.41 -17.12
N ARG A 44 -7.59 -1.67 -16.16
CA ARG A 44 -9.03 -1.67 -15.83
C ARG A 44 -9.55 -3.06 -15.45
N ASP A 45 -8.67 -3.89 -14.90
CA ASP A 45 -9.02 -5.19 -14.34
C ASP A 45 -9.73 -5.02 -12.99
N PRO A 46 -10.48 -6.04 -12.52
CA PRO A 46 -11.04 -6.04 -11.18
C PRO A 46 -9.95 -5.88 -10.12
N GLN A 47 -10.27 -5.18 -9.03
CA GLN A 47 -9.35 -5.02 -7.91
C GLN A 47 -8.96 -6.41 -7.35
N PRO A 48 -7.66 -6.69 -7.16
CA PRO A 48 -7.22 -7.96 -6.60
C PRO A 48 -7.61 -8.05 -5.13
N TYR A 49 -7.90 -9.29 -4.70
CA TYR A 49 -8.19 -9.62 -3.31
C TYR A 49 -7.06 -10.46 -2.75
N CYS A 50 -6.82 -10.36 -1.44
CA CYS A 50 -6.01 -11.33 -0.73
C CYS A 50 -6.78 -12.66 -0.66
N GLU A 51 -6.17 -13.75 -1.11
CA GLU A 51 -6.80 -15.09 -1.13
C GLU A 51 -7.16 -15.57 0.27
N GLU A 52 -6.32 -15.26 1.27
CA GLU A 52 -6.50 -15.70 2.66
C GLU A 52 -7.48 -14.81 3.44
N CYS A 53 -7.40 -13.49 3.25
CA CYS A 53 -8.20 -12.54 4.02
C CYS A 53 -9.54 -12.20 3.34
N LEU A 54 -9.67 -12.49 2.04
CA LEU A 54 -10.80 -12.08 1.19
C LEU A 54 -11.09 -10.57 1.23
N LEU A 55 -10.07 -9.77 1.55
CA LEU A 55 -10.12 -8.31 1.58
C LEU A 55 -9.42 -7.73 0.33
N PRO A 56 -9.82 -6.53 -0.12
CA PRO A 56 -9.12 -5.84 -1.20
C PRO A 56 -7.63 -5.69 -0.89
N LEU A 57 -6.79 -6.04 -1.86
CA LEU A 57 -5.36 -5.99 -1.70
C LEU A 57 -4.88 -4.54 -1.78
N THR A 58 -4.35 -4.03 -0.67
CA THR A 58 -3.78 -2.67 -0.56
C THR A 58 -2.37 -2.74 0.02
N VAL A 59 -1.57 -1.68 -0.13
CA VAL A 59 -0.22 -1.62 0.46
C VAL A 59 -0.29 -1.72 1.98
N ARG A 60 -1.28 -1.06 2.59
CA ARG A 60 -1.55 -1.16 4.03
C ARG A 60 -1.88 -2.60 4.44
N HIS A 61 -2.71 -3.29 3.66
CA HIS A 61 -3.02 -4.69 3.91
C HIS A 61 -1.75 -5.55 3.91
N VAL A 62 -0.94 -5.45 2.85
CA VAL A 62 0.30 -6.24 2.68
C VAL A 62 1.32 -5.95 3.78
N LEU A 63 1.53 -4.68 4.15
CA LEU A 63 2.58 -4.29 5.10
C LEU A 63 2.15 -4.36 6.57
N VAL A 64 0.87 -4.18 6.89
CA VAL A 64 0.43 -3.97 8.29
C VAL A 64 -0.63 -5.00 8.73
N GLU A 65 -1.60 -5.33 7.89
CA GLU A 65 -2.81 -6.02 8.38
C GLU A 65 -2.82 -7.52 8.07
N CYS A 66 -2.21 -7.95 6.96
CA CYS A 66 -2.36 -9.30 6.43
C CYS A 66 -1.70 -10.38 7.30
N PRO A 67 -2.46 -11.24 7.99
CA PRO A 67 -1.90 -12.24 8.91
C PRO A 67 -1.03 -13.28 8.20
N SER A 68 -1.37 -13.66 6.96
CA SER A 68 -0.59 -14.63 6.18
C SER A 68 0.83 -14.12 5.86
N LEU A 69 1.01 -12.80 5.80
CA LEU A 69 2.32 -12.16 5.58
C LEU A 69 3.05 -11.84 6.87
N PHE A 70 2.52 -12.19 8.04
CA PHE A 70 3.14 -11.88 9.33
C PHE A 70 4.55 -12.46 9.46
N GLY A 71 4.73 -13.74 9.12
CA GLY A 71 6.03 -14.41 9.20
C GLY A 71 7.09 -13.77 8.28
N LEU A 72 6.70 -13.39 7.06
CA LEU A 72 7.59 -12.69 6.13
C LEU A 72 7.97 -11.31 6.66
N ARG A 73 7.04 -10.55 7.23
CA ARG A 73 7.31 -9.22 7.78
C ARG A 73 8.31 -9.26 8.93
N HIS A 74 8.18 -10.25 9.82
CA HIS A 74 9.13 -10.45 10.91
C HIS A 74 10.52 -10.88 10.45
N HIS A 75 10.65 -11.56 9.32
CA HIS A 75 11.95 -11.96 8.81
C HIS A 75 12.79 -10.77 8.29
N TYR A 76 12.15 -9.70 7.82
CA TYR A 76 12.83 -8.53 7.24
C TYR A 76 12.94 -7.32 8.17
N LEU A 77 12.48 -7.45 9.43
CA LEU A 77 12.64 -6.45 10.50
C LEU A 77 13.77 -6.87 11.44
#